data_AF-A0A523ZE83-F1
#
_entry.id   AF-A0A523ZE83-F1
#
_cell.length_a   1.000
_cell.length_b   1.000
_cell.length_c   1.000
_cell.angle_alpha   90.00
_cell.angle_beta   90.00
_cell.angle_gamma   90.00
#
_symmetry.space_group_name_H-M   'P 1'
#
loop_
_entity.id
_entity.type
_entity.pdbx_description
1 polymer ?
#
loop_
_entity_poly.entity_id
_entity_poly.type
_entity_poly.pdbx_seq_one_letter_code
_entity_poly.pdbx_strand_id
1 'polypeptide(L)' 'MESYRGGRMDIEELTQKIDAKQLKEEAKKRGIKTACVKKIDIAKQLPKEVLERLVSQAK' A
#
# COMPACT_ATOMS: atom_id res chain seq x y z
N MET A 1 -1.33 -30.75 -6.15
CA MET A 1 -0.21 -30.12 -5.42
C MET A 1 -0.58 -28.66 -5.24
N GLU A 2 -1.36 -28.36 -4.20
CA GLU A 2 -1.62 -27.00 -3.75
C GLU A 2 -0.35 -26.50 -3.06
N SER A 3 0.62 -26.07 -3.86
CA SER A 3 1.84 -25.44 -3.39
C SER A 3 1.50 -24.03 -2.92
N TYR A 4 1.26 -23.91 -1.61
CA TYR A 4 1.40 -22.71 -0.80
C TYR A 4 2.29 -21.64 -1.46
N ARG A 5 1.68 -20.52 -1.84
CA ARG A 5 2.01 -19.19 -1.31
C ARG A 5 1.01 -18.23 -1.94
N GLY A 6 -0.20 -18.17 -1.40
CA GLY A 6 -0.94 -16.91 -1.41
C GLY A 6 -0.04 -15.91 -0.71
N GLY A 7 0.82 -15.26 -1.49
CA GLY A 7 1.81 -14.32 -1.01
C GLY A 7 1.05 -13.19 -0.39
N ARG A 8 0.88 -13.23 0.93
CA ARG A 8 0.48 -12.09 1.74
C ARG A 8 1.60 -11.08 1.59
N MET A 9 1.58 -10.35 0.48
CA MET A 9 2.54 -9.34 0.17
C MET A 9 2.57 -8.39 1.37
N ASP A 10 3.74 -8.28 1.99
CA ASP A 10 3.85 -7.47 3.19
C ASP A 10 3.56 -6.02 2.85
N ILE A 11 3.00 -5.28 3.80
CA ILE A 11 2.71 -3.84 3.63
C ILE A 11 3.97 -3.13 3.11
N GLU A 12 5.13 -3.55 3.59
CA GLU A 12 6.42 -3.02 3.17
C GLU A 12 6.75 -3.31 1.70
N GLU A 13 6.49 -4.53 1.22
CA GLU A 13 6.71 -4.93 -0.18
C GLU A 13 5.73 -4.20 -1.12
N LEU A 14 4.45 -4.14 -0.73
CA LEU A 14 3.44 -3.39 -1.48
C LEU A 14 3.83 -1.90 -1.56
N THR A 15 4.28 -1.31 -0.46
CA THR A 15 4.73 0.09 -0.40
C THR A 15 6.00 0.36 -1.20
N GLN A 16 6.80 -0.67 -1.49
CA GLN A 16 7.93 -0.55 -2.38
C GLN A 16 7.52 -0.59 -3.85
N LYS A 17 6.44 -1.32 -4.19
CA LYS A 17 5.91 -1.39 -5.56
C LYS A 17 4.99 -0.23 -5.93
N ILE A 18 4.28 0.34 -4.95
CA ILE A 18 3.40 1.50 -5.14
C ILE A 18 4.22 2.79 -5.16
N ASP A 19 3.90 3.69 -6.09
CA ASP A 19 4.50 5.02 -6.11
C ASP A 19 4.09 5.83 -4.87
N ALA A 20 5.06 6.49 -4.24
CA ALA A 20 4.82 7.25 -3.02
C ALA A 20 3.79 8.38 -3.23
N LYS A 21 3.64 8.88 -4.47
CA LYS A 21 2.63 9.88 -4.82
C LYS A 21 1.21 9.28 -4.80
N GLN A 22 1.01 8.13 -5.44
CA GLN A 22 -0.30 7.43 -5.44
C GLN A 22 -0.72 7.02 -4.03
N LEU A 23 0.22 6.48 -3.25
CA LEU A 23 -0.02 6.12 -1.84
C LEU A 23 -0.46 7.34 -1.01
N LYS A 24 0.20 8.48 -1.19
CA LYS A 24 -0.14 9.73 -0.50
C LYS A 24 -1.48 10.30 -0.96
N GLU A 25 -1.82 10.19 -2.25
CA GLU A 25 -3.10 10.66 -2.77
C GLU A 25 -4.28 9.83 -2.22
N GLU A 26 -4.17 8.50 -2.19
CA GLU A 26 -5.20 7.64 -1.59
C GLU A 26 -5.35 7.89 -0.08
N ALA A 27 -4.24 8.03 0.63
CA ALA A 27 -4.26 8.40 2.03
C ALA A 27 -4.93 9.76 2.26
N LYS A 28 -4.60 10.76 1.43
CA LYS A 28 -5.22 12.09 1.51
C LYS A 28 -6.71 12.07 1.19
N LYS A 29 -7.15 11.27 0.20
CA LYS A 29 -8.58 11.05 -0.12
C LYS A 29 -9.34 10.45 1.07
N ARG A 30 -8.68 9.61 1.86
CA ARG A 30 -9.23 9.01 3.09
C ARG A 30 -9.11 9.90 4.32
N GLY A 31 -8.57 11.12 4.19
CA GLY A 31 -8.38 12.05 5.30
C GLY A 31 -7.18 11.73 6.19
N ILE A 32 -6.29 10.83 5.76
CA ILE A 32 -5.06 10.50 6.49
C ILE A 32 -4.05 11.64 6.27
N LYS A 33 -3.50 12.18 7.36
CA LYS A 33 -2.48 13.23 7.29
C LYS A 33 -1.19 12.64 6.72
N THR A 34 -0.92 12.94 5.45
CA THR A 34 0.32 12.53 4.75
C THR A 34 1.47 13.52 4.91
N ALA A 35 1.24 14.64 5.61
CA ALA A 35 2.27 15.61 5.95
C ALA A 35 3.21 15.05 7.01
N CYS A 36 4.51 15.00 6.71
CA CYS A 36 5.60 14.57 7.60
C CYS A 36 5.63 13.07 7.99
N VAL A 37 4.81 12.21 7.36
CA VAL A 37 4.81 10.76 7.62
C VAL A 37 5.54 9.98 6.52
N LYS A 38 6.27 8.93 6.93
CA LYS A 38 6.98 8.03 6.01
C LYS A 38 5.98 7.25 5.16
N LYS A 39 6.38 6.86 3.93
CA LYS A 39 5.52 6.03 3.05
C LYS A 39 5.03 4.75 3.74
N ILE A 40 5.89 4.11 4.55
CA ILE A 40 5.54 2.88 5.29
C ILE A 40 4.51 3.17 6.38
N ASP A 41 4.57 4.36 7.01
CA ASP A 41 3.62 4.75 8.03
C ASP A 41 2.23 5.01 7.43
N ILE A 42 2.19 5.71 6.29
CA ILE A 42 0.96 5.88 5.50
C ILE A 42 0.39 4.51 5.10
N ALA A 43 1.26 3.60 4.64
CA ALA A 43 0.83 2.26 4.24
C ALA A 43 0.37 1.39 5.41
N LYS A 44 0.94 1.56 6.60
CA LYS A 44 0.45 0.92 7.83
C LYS A 44 -0.88 1.49 8.30
N GLN A 45 -1.13 2.78 8.05
CA GLN A 45 -2.42 3.42 8.30
C GLN A 45 -3.49 3.04 7.25
N LEU A 46 -3.07 2.58 6.07
CA LEU A 46 -3.97 2.08 5.04
C LEU A 46 -4.25 0.58 5.21
N PRO A 47 -5.49 0.12 4.93
CA PRO A 47 -5.78 -1.31 4.88
C PRO A 47 -4.95 -2.00 3.80
N LYS A 48 -4.46 -3.23 4.08
CA LYS A 48 -3.73 -4.06 3.10
C LYS A 48 -4.47 -4.18 1.76
N GLU A 49 -5.79 -4.34 1.80
CA GLU A 49 -6.63 -4.44 0.59
C GLU A 49 -6.48 -3.24 -0.36
N VAL A 50 -6.24 -2.05 0.19
CA VAL A 50 -6.05 -0.81 -0.59
C VAL A 50 -4.69 -0.80 -1.25
N LEU A 51 -3.67 -1.24 -0.52
CA LEU A 51 -2.31 -1.38 -1.05
C LEU A 51 -2.28 -2.44 -2.15
N GLU A 52 -2.95 -3.57 -1.95
CA GLU A 52 -3.07 -4.62 -2.96
C GLU A 52 -3.82 -4.12 -4.21
N ARG A 53 -4.92 -3.37 -4.05
CA ARG A 53 -5.59 -2.71 -5.19
C ARG A 53 -4.68 -1.72 -5.91
N LEU A 54 -3.91 -0.92 -5.18
CA LEU A 54 -2.98 0.05 -5.76
C LEU A 54 -1.87 -0.64 -6.55
N VAL A 55 -1.27 -1.71 -6.03
CA VAL A 55 -0.29 -2.52 -6.76
C VAL A 55 -0.91 -3.18 -7.99
N SER A 56 -2.14 -3.69 -7.86
CA SER A 56 -2.84 -4.34 -8.97
C SER A 56 -3.27 -3.36 -10.07
N GLN A 57 -3.52 -2.09 -9.75
CA GLN A 57 -3.82 -1.04 -10.73
C GLN A 57 -2.57 -0.34 -11.29
N ALA A 58 -1.42 -0.46 -10.63
CA ALA A 58 -0.16 0.11 -11.10
C ALA A 58 0.54 -0.75 -12.20
N LYS A 59 -0.13 -1.79 -12.71
CA LYS A 59 0.31 -2.64 -13.80
C LYS A 59 -0.38 -2.24 -15.10
#